data_AF-G4TMW3-F1
#
_entry.id   AF-G4TMW3-F1
#
_cell.length_a   1.000
_cell.length_b   1.000
_cell.length_c   1.000
_cell.angle_alpha   90.00
_cell.angle_beta   90.00
_cell.angle_gamma   90.00
#
_symmetry.space_group_name_H-M   'P 1'
#
loop_
_entity.id
_entity.type
_entity.pdbx_description
1 polymer ?
#
loop_
_entity_poly.entity_id
_entity_poly.type
_entity_poly.pdbx_seq_one_letter_code
_entity_poly.pdbx_strand_id
1 'polypeptide(L)'
;MITVVSYAQTKAISLDDLASKSKDQERNLSIFRGKLDYYNIRSPTWRRATVTSWSIPQMASSAVERTPVEIWKRIFELYLGQSLLSPEEPTLRGYQRFLADEGEMLNKFIATEKKIRILRLVCHSWRELVDTLADKIVISHCDEYDWPPGRSREEADYISYYIQCESFGSVVSLDDPVGLYRGDIEWVWRSDSPEYSNFYQSAPLRRITRITTHNTELLPSDLTQGSENVWYLSIGYNGYLQCLAIARFVNLRVLRIYAKYPLYEIDHKVDRTLPNLCCLMLEMRLEDEPIPSSRNTSLSGWRFPKLSMFNFDISSSDGICPTSDIVEFLQRHASTLQEIDIGPLCAGEVVRYIDWSRFSYLKGLVGLDLDTLPDALTSISHGILARYSIAEILLICWGLTIELDMRPAANIVVYLVERLEVFHEAFSHITFRLPWFWATELRNAQELVYNCHEYPSEELTDALISYRGEMLGLFAVVERARLPVVDRDGKTASSSEARALISFLQS
;
A
#
# COMPACT_ATOMS: atom_id res chain seq x y z
N MET A 1 -4.93 17.06 -17.40
CA MET A 1 -5.30 15.72 -16.92
C MET A 1 -5.50 14.81 -18.14
N ILE A 2 -4.41 14.22 -18.64
CA ILE A 2 -4.48 13.23 -19.73
C ILE A 2 -4.38 11.87 -19.07
N THR A 3 -5.53 11.23 -18.87
CA THR A 3 -5.59 9.80 -18.61
C THR A 3 -5.12 9.11 -19.87
N VAL A 4 -3.98 8.42 -19.83
CA VAL A 4 -3.54 7.57 -20.93
C VAL A 4 -4.51 6.39 -21.01
N VAL A 5 -5.54 6.55 -21.85
CA VAL A 5 -6.49 5.50 -22.20
C VAL A 5 -5.74 4.51 -23.09
N SER A 6 -5.41 3.35 -22.53
CA SER A 6 -4.96 2.17 -23.27
C SER A 6 -6.06 1.74 -24.25
N TYR A 7 -5.98 2.18 -25.51
CA TYR A 7 -6.82 1.68 -26.60
C TYR A 7 -6.33 0.29 -27.03
N ALA A 8 -6.93 -0.76 -26.48
CA ALA A 8 -6.84 -2.10 -27.07
C ALA A 8 -7.73 -2.16 -28.32
N GLN A 9 -7.12 -1.96 -29.50
CA GLN A 9 -7.79 -2.24 -30.77
C GLN A 9 -8.13 -3.73 -30.86
N THR A 10 -9.42 -4.06 -30.77
CA THR A 10 -9.92 -5.41 -31.02
C THR A 10 -9.87 -5.69 -32.52
N LYS A 11 -8.72 -6.18 -33.00
CA LYS A 11 -8.64 -6.78 -34.34
C LYS A 11 -9.45 -8.08 -34.30
N ALA A 12 -10.41 -8.25 -35.21
CA ALA A 12 -11.09 -9.53 -35.40
C ALA A 12 -10.06 -10.58 -35.79
N ILE A 13 -9.71 -11.45 -34.85
CA ILE A 13 -8.77 -12.56 -35.04
C ILE A 13 -9.53 -13.65 -35.80
N SER A 14 -8.99 -14.06 -36.95
CA SER A 14 -9.51 -15.21 -37.71
C SER A 14 -9.46 -16.46 -36.82
N LEU A 15 -10.49 -17.31 -36.89
CA LEU A 15 -10.55 -18.60 -36.17
C LEU A 15 -9.32 -19.48 -36.44
N ASP A 16 -8.63 -19.30 -37.57
CA ASP A 16 -7.39 -20.02 -37.89
C ASP A 16 -6.16 -19.53 -37.10
N ASP A 17 -6.14 -18.26 -36.66
CA ASP A 17 -5.06 -17.69 -35.83
C ASP A 17 -5.19 -18.08 -34.35
N LEU A 18 -6.41 -18.45 -33.91
CA LEU A 18 -6.63 -19.02 -32.58
C LEU A 18 -6.18 -20.49 -32.50
N ALA A 19 -6.33 -21.24 -33.58
CA ALA A 19 -5.90 -22.64 -33.66
C ALA A 19 -4.36 -22.79 -33.73
N SER A 20 -3.66 -21.84 -34.36
CA SER A 20 -2.19 -21.83 -34.39
C SER A 20 -1.59 -21.41 -33.04
N LYS A 21 -2.17 -20.42 -32.36
CA LYS A 21 -1.75 -20.01 -31.01
C LYS A 21 -2.04 -21.07 -29.94
N SER A 22 -3.12 -21.84 -30.06
CA SER A 22 -3.43 -22.97 -29.17
C SER A 22 -2.34 -24.05 -29.19
N LYS A 23 -1.77 -24.37 -30.36
CA LYS A 23 -0.68 -25.35 -30.47
C LYS A 23 0.65 -24.84 -29.91
N ASP A 24 0.94 -23.55 -30.04
CA ASP A 24 2.13 -22.94 -29.41
C ASP A 24 1.96 -22.78 -27.89
N GLN A 25 0.72 -22.59 -27.41
CA GLN A 25 0.39 -22.63 -25.97
C GLN A 25 0.53 -24.04 -25.40
N GLU A 26 0.06 -25.09 -26.08
CA GLU A 26 0.29 -26.49 -25.70
C GLU A 26 1.79 -26.84 -25.69
N ARG A 27 2.56 -26.30 -26.64
CA ARG A 27 4.01 -26.51 -26.71
C ARG A 27 4.74 -25.81 -25.56
N ASN A 28 4.35 -24.58 -25.21
CA ASN A 28 4.88 -23.85 -24.06
C ASN A 28 4.47 -24.50 -22.71
N LEU A 29 3.25 -25.02 -22.61
CA LEU A 29 2.78 -25.82 -21.45
C LEU A 29 3.54 -27.14 -21.33
N SER A 30 3.94 -27.78 -22.44
CA SER A 30 4.77 -29.00 -22.41
C SER A 30 6.21 -28.74 -21.95
N ILE A 31 6.78 -27.58 -22.29
CA ILE A 31 8.11 -27.14 -21.82
C ILE A 31 8.04 -26.73 -20.34
N PHE A 32 6.91 -26.19 -19.88
CA PHE A 32 6.67 -25.86 -18.47
C PHE A 32 6.38 -27.10 -17.59
N ARG A 33 5.69 -28.13 -18.11
CA ARG A 33 5.54 -29.43 -17.43
C ARG A 33 6.91 -30.07 -17.12
N GLY A 34 7.91 -29.89 -18.00
CA GLY A 34 9.29 -30.31 -17.75
C GLY A 34 10.04 -29.52 -16.66
N LYS A 35 9.55 -28.34 -16.24
CA LYS A 35 10.11 -27.56 -15.11
C LYS A 35 9.39 -27.80 -13.78
N LEU A 36 8.20 -28.41 -13.78
CA LEU A 36 7.39 -28.66 -12.59
C LEU A 36 7.51 -30.08 -12.00
N ASP A 37 8.21 -31.00 -12.68
CA ASP A 37 8.73 -32.22 -12.03
C ASP A 37 9.70 -31.92 -10.88
N TYR A 38 10.10 -30.65 -10.71
CA TYR A 38 10.86 -30.14 -9.56
C TYR A 38 10.04 -29.96 -8.27
N TYR A 39 8.70 -29.99 -8.36
CA TYR A 39 7.80 -29.81 -7.20
C TYR A 39 7.16 -31.10 -6.70
N ASN A 40 7.41 -32.24 -7.35
CA ASN A 40 6.91 -33.55 -6.92
C ASN A 40 8.04 -34.60 -6.89
N ILE A 41 9.06 -34.36 -6.04
CA ILE A 41 10.12 -35.35 -5.82
C ILE A 41 9.58 -36.45 -4.91
N ARG A 42 9.23 -37.59 -5.54
CA ARG A 42 9.18 -38.89 -4.88
C ARG A 42 10.46 -39.09 -4.06
N SER A 43 10.29 -39.44 -2.78
CA SER A 43 11.37 -39.80 -1.87
C SER A 43 12.45 -40.65 -2.55
N PRO A 44 13.74 -40.31 -2.44
CA PRO A 44 14.80 -41.20 -2.90
C PRO A 44 14.70 -42.49 -2.11
N THR A 45 14.59 -43.62 -2.80
CA THR A 45 14.85 -44.93 -2.22
C THR A 45 16.33 -45.00 -1.90
N TRP A 46 16.69 -44.61 -0.67
CA TRP A 46 18.03 -44.81 -0.14
C TRP A 46 18.30 -46.31 -0.05
N ARG A 47 19.11 -46.83 -0.98
CA ARG A 47 19.77 -48.12 -0.80
C ARG A 47 20.61 -48.01 0.47
N ARG A 48 20.35 -48.87 1.46
CA ARG A 48 21.23 -49.07 2.61
C ARG A 48 22.61 -49.46 2.09
N ALA A 49 23.53 -48.50 2.06
CA ALA A 49 24.94 -48.82 2.14
C ALA A 49 25.20 -49.30 3.57
N THR A 50 25.62 -50.55 3.71
CA THR A 50 26.19 -51.10 4.94
C THR A 50 27.47 -50.34 5.24
N VAL A 51 27.36 -49.31 6.08
CA VAL A 51 28.50 -48.60 6.64
C VAL A 51 29.15 -49.52 7.67
N THR A 52 30.31 -50.07 7.31
CA THR A 52 31.26 -50.67 8.25
C THR A 52 31.59 -49.66 9.35
N SER A 53 31.52 -50.10 10.60
CA SER A 53 31.73 -49.29 11.80
C SER A 53 33.12 -48.66 11.80
N TRP A 54 33.17 -47.35 11.54
CA TRP A 54 34.28 -46.52 11.99
C TRP A 54 33.89 -45.94 13.35
N SER A 55 34.70 -46.23 14.36
CA SER A 55 34.62 -45.65 15.69
C SER A 55 34.68 -44.13 15.57
N ILE A 56 33.53 -43.47 15.73
CA ILE A 56 33.42 -42.02 15.80
C ILE A 56 34.16 -41.59 17.08
N PRO A 57 35.27 -40.83 16.98
CA PRO A 57 35.85 -40.19 18.16
C PRO A 57 34.76 -39.31 18.78
N GLN A 58 34.59 -39.35 20.12
CA GLN A 58 33.69 -38.46 20.86
C GLN A 58 33.79 -37.05 20.29
N MET A 59 32.81 -36.70 19.47
CA MET A 59 32.79 -35.45 18.73
C MET A 59 32.69 -34.34 19.75
N ALA A 60 33.60 -33.37 19.65
CA ALA A 60 33.45 -32.09 20.28
C ALA A 60 31.99 -31.62 20.09
N SER A 61 31.31 -31.31 21.19
CA SER A 61 29.96 -30.73 21.18
C SER A 61 29.90 -29.68 20.06
N SER A 62 28.99 -29.91 19.12
CA SER A 62 28.84 -29.10 17.91
C SER A 62 28.75 -27.63 18.31
N ALA A 63 29.39 -26.72 17.56
CA ALA A 63 29.29 -25.28 17.81
C ALA A 63 27.82 -24.80 17.90
N VAL A 64 26.90 -25.53 17.27
CA VAL A 64 25.45 -25.32 17.35
C VAL A 64 24.89 -25.47 18.76
N GLU A 65 25.38 -26.43 19.55
CA GLU A 65 24.96 -26.69 20.94
C GLU A 65 25.58 -25.72 21.94
N ARG A 66 26.74 -25.15 21.60
CA ARG A 66 27.48 -24.20 22.43
C ARG A 66 27.05 -22.74 22.25
N THR A 67 26.36 -22.45 21.15
CA THR A 67 25.93 -21.09 20.82
C THR A 67 24.54 -20.86 21.41
N PRO A 68 24.34 -19.84 22.28
CA PRO A 68 23.04 -19.51 22.84
C PRO A 68 21.97 -19.34 21.77
N VAL A 69 20.76 -19.80 22.06
CA VAL A 69 19.61 -19.77 21.13
C VAL A 69 19.31 -18.34 20.67
N GLU A 70 19.56 -17.36 21.53
CA GLU A 70 19.38 -15.93 21.25
C GLU A 70 20.31 -15.44 20.13
N ILE A 71 21.55 -15.96 20.07
CA ILE A 71 22.50 -15.62 19.02
C ILE A 71 22.04 -16.21 17.69
N TRP A 72 21.62 -17.48 17.67
CA TRP A 72 21.05 -18.10 16.47
C TRP A 72 19.78 -17.40 16.01
N LYS A 73 18.91 -17.01 16.94
CA LYS A 73 17.70 -16.25 16.65
C LYS A 73 18.06 -14.97 15.92
N ARG A 74 19.04 -14.22 16.42
CA ARG A 74 19.47 -12.97 15.80
C ARG A 74 20.11 -13.18 14.43
N ILE A 75 20.91 -14.24 14.26
CA ILE A 75 21.50 -14.61 12.96
C ILE A 75 20.38 -14.95 11.96
N PHE A 76 19.37 -15.70 12.38
CA PHE A 76 18.25 -16.06 11.50
C PHE A 76 17.39 -14.86 11.15
N GLU A 77 17.07 -13.97 12.10
CA GLU A 77 16.40 -12.69 11.81
C GLU A 77 17.17 -11.88 10.75
N LEU A 78 18.50 -11.82 10.84
CA LEU A 78 19.32 -11.13 9.84
C LEU A 78 19.32 -11.83 8.47
N TYR A 79 19.32 -13.17 8.45
CA TYR A 79 19.34 -13.95 7.21
C TYR A 79 17.97 -13.98 6.48
N LEU A 80 16.90 -14.14 7.26
CA LEU A 80 15.53 -14.17 6.77
C LEU A 80 15.08 -12.76 6.35
N GLY A 81 15.48 -11.73 7.12
CA GLY A 81 15.05 -10.34 6.96
C GLY A 81 14.04 -9.95 8.03
N GLN A 82 13.52 -8.72 7.92
CA GLN A 82 12.43 -8.26 8.78
C GLN A 82 11.16 -9.06 8.49
N SER A 83 10.40 -9.41 9.54
CA SER A 83 9.08 -10.05 9.39
C SER A 83 8.19 -9.20 8.49
N LEU A 84 7.51 -9.86 7.57
CA LEU A 84 6.58 -9.22 6.65
C LEU A 84 5.33 -8.74 7.38
N LEU A 85 5.04 -9.31 8.56
CA LEU A 85 3.82 -9.08 9.33
C LEU A 85 4.05 -8.17 10.54
N SER A 86 5.10 -7.34 10.52
CA SER A 86 5.31 -6.33 11.55
C SER A 86 4.15 -5.33 11.53
N PRO A 87 3.30 -5.29 12.58
CA PRO A 87 2.03 -4.55 12.50
C PRO A 87 2.17 -3.09 12.92
N GLU A 88 3.38 -2.65 13.29
CA GLU A 88 3.64 -1.29 13.74
C GLU A 88 4.52 -0.59 12.75
N GLU A 89 3.89 0.14 11.83
CA GLU A 89 4.58 1.06 10.95
C GLU A 89 4.59 2.46 11.58
N PRO A 90 5.76 3.14 11.62
CA PRO A 90 5.88 4.45 12.24
C PRO A 90 5.29 5.57 11.36
N THR A 91 4.98 5.28 10.10
CA THR A 91 4.50 6.26 9.10
C THR A 91 3.33 5.71 8.32
N LEU A 92 2.47 6.61 7.82
CA LEU A 92 1.34 6.29 6.94
C LEU A 92 1.80 5.56 5.68
N ARG A 93 2.93 6.00 5.10
CA ARG A 93 3.56 5.36 3.94
C ARG A 93 4.01 3.92 4.21
N GLY A 94 4.50 3.65 5.41
CA GLY A 94 4.84 2.29 5.84
C GLY A 94 3.63 1.37 5.78
N TYR A 95 2.51 1.81 6.36
CA TYR A 95 1.25 1.08 6.23
C TYR A 95 0.78 0.98 4.78
N GLN A 96 0.83 2.05 3.97
CA GLN A 96 0.39 1.97 2.57
C GLN A 96 1.17 0.90 1.80
N ARG A 97 2.49 0.82 1.97
CA ARG A 97 3.31 -0.23 1.34
C ARG A 97 2.96 -1.63 1.80
N PHE A 98 2.69 -1.80 3.09
CA PHE A 98 2.28 -3.09 3.64
C PHE A 98 0.97 -3.60 3.00
N LEU A 99 0.11 -2.69 2.51
CA LEU A 99 -1.26 -3.00 2.08
C LEU A 99 -1.50 -2.91 0.58
N ALA A 100 -0.71 -2.10 -0.13
CA ALA A 100 -0.93 -1.82 -1.54
C ALA A 100 -0.62 -3.02 -2.45
N ASP A 101 0.37 -3.85 -2.09
CA ASP A 101 0.86 -4.90 -2.98
C ASP A 101 0.92 -6.27 -2.28
N GLU A 102 -0.23 -6.94 -2.21
CA GLU A 102 -0.29 -8.31 -1.71
C GLU A 102 0.56 -9.25 -2.57
N GLY A 103 0.59 -9.05 -3.89
CA GLY A 103 1.43 -9.85 -4.78
C GLY A 103 2.92 -9.76 -4.44
N GLU A 104 3.44 -8.55 -4.22
CA GLU A 104 4.82 -8.35 -3.76
C GLU A 104 5.05 -8.97 -2.37
N MET A 105 4.11 -8.82 -1.44
CA MET A 105 4.18 -9.47 -0.11
C MET A 105 4.27 -10.99 -0.24
N LEU A 106 3.41 -11.61 -1.05
CA LEU A 106 3.39 -13.05 -1.27
C LEU A 106 4.67 -13.54 -1.95
N ASN A 107 5.20 -12.78 -2.91
CA ASN A 107 6.47 -13.08 -3.57
C ASN A 107 7.65 -13.02 -2.57
N LYS A 108 7.69 -12.01 -1.70
CA LYS A 108 8.67 -11.93 -0.59
C LYS A 108 8.51 -13.10 0.37
N PHE A 109 7.28 -13.45 0.72
CA PHE A 109 6.99 -14.59 1.60
C PHE A 109 7.52 -15.90 1.02
N ILE A 110 7.28 -16.18 -0.28
CA ILE A 110 7.82 -17.37 -0.96
C ILE A 110 9.34 -17.40 -0.92
N ALA A 111 9.99 -16.25 -1.16
CA ALA A 111 11.45 -16.16 -1.08
C ALA A 111 11.96 -16.46 0.34
N THR A 112 11.27 -15.99 1.37
CA THR A 112 11.59 -16.26 2.78
C THR A 112 11.33 -17.72 3.15
N GLU A 113 10.22 -18.33 2.74
CA GLU A 113 9.93 -19.76 2.99
C GLU A 113 10.99 -20.68 2.34
N LYS A 114 11.54 -20.32 1.16
CA LYS A 114 12.68 -21.04 0.57
C LYS A 114 13.90 -21.03 1.48
N LYS A 115 14.23 -19.88 2.09
CA LYS A 115 15.32 -19.75 3.06
C LYS A 115 15.04 -20.57 4.33
N ILE A 116 13.83 -20.47 4.88
CA ILE A 116 13.40 -21.23 6.06
C ILE A 116 13.53 -22.74 5.81
N ARG A 117 13.10 -23.22 4.64
CA ARG A 117 13.20 -24.64 4.27
C ARG A 117 14.64 -25.14 4.31
N ILE A 118 15.62 -24.33 3.88
CA ILE A 118 17.04 -24.69 3.96
C ILE A 118 17.47 -24.80 5.43
N LEU A 119 17.11 -23.84 6.27
CA LEU A 119 17.46 -23.85 7.71
C LEU A 119 16.84 -25.04 8.45
N ARG A 120 15.59 -25.43 8.12
CA ARG A 120 14.89 -26.60 8.70
C ARG A 120 15.60 -27.94 8.47
N LEU A 121 16.49 -28.01 7.48
CA LEU A 121 17.23 -29.23 7.12
C LEU A 121 18.54 -29.39 7.91
N VAL A 122 19.02 -28.33 8.59
CA VAL A 122 20.33 -28.34 9.25
C VAL A 122 20.33 -29.22 10.50
N CYS A 123 19.46 -28.92 11.47
CA CYS A 123 19.26 -29.74 12.66
C CYS A 123 17.87 -29.47 13.28
N HIS A 124 17.52 -30.27 14.29
CA HIS A 124 16.22 -30.16 14.97
C HIS A 124 16.02 -28.80 15.66
N SER A 125 17.01 -28.33 16.42
CA SER A 125 16.92 -27.05 17.12
C SER A 125 16.79 -25.85 16.17
N TRP A 126 17.46 -25.91 15.01
CA TRP A 126 17.30 -24.87 13.98
C TRP A 126 15.90 -24.87 13.41
N ARG A 127 15.33 -26.06 13.13
CA ARG A 127 13.94 -26.20 12.68
C ARG A 127 12.97 -25.57 13.65
N GLU A 128 13.04 -25.94 14.94
CA GLU A 128 12.16 -25.37 15.96
C GLU A 128 12.29 -23.85 16.03
N LEU A 129 13.52 -23.34 16.02
CA LEU A 129 13.76 -21.91 16.08
C LEU A 129 13.20 -21.18 14.85
N VAL A 130 13.44 -21.66 13.63
CA VAL A 130 12.89 -21.00 12.43
C VAL A 130 11.38 -21.11 12.34
N ASP A 131 10.78 -22.18 12.87
CA ASP A 131 9.32 -22.32 12.92
C ASP A 131 8.67 -21.27 13.82
N THR A 132 9.39 -20.76 14.83
CA THR A 132 8.93 -19.61 15.65
C THR A 132 9.12 -18.25 14.98
N LEU A 133 9.98 -18.17 13.95
CA LEU A 133 10.29 -16.94 13.21
C LEU A 133 9.54 -16.85 11.87
N ALA A 134 8.94 -17.95 11.42
CA ALA A 134 8.23 -18.02 10.15
C ALA A 134 6.93 -17.24 10.24
N ASP A 135 6.75 -16.26 9.35
CA ASP A 135 5.46 -15.59 9.17
C ASP A 135 4.41 -16.64 8.76
N LYS A 136 3.25 -16.62 9.40
CA LYS A 136 2.15 -17.55 9.06
C LYS A 136 1.07 -16.80 8.27
N ILE A 137 1.23 -16.80 6.95
CA ILE A 137 0.32 -16.17 6.00
C ILE A 137 -0.64 -17.21 5.45
N VAL A 138 -1.93 -16.89 5.41
CA VAL A 138 -2.97 -17.68 4.75
C VAL A 138 -3.80 -16.77 3.84
N ILE A 139 -4.04 -17.23 2.61
CA ILE A 139 -4.97 -16.64 1.65
C ILE A 139 -6.08 -17.66 1.46
N SER A 140 -7.31 -17.27 1.78
CA SER A 140 -8.46 -18.14 1.81
C SER A 140 -9.57 -17.61 0.92
N HIS A 141 -10.09 -18.44 0.01
CA HIS A 141 -11.30 -18.13 -0.74
C HIS A 141 -12.54 -18.75 -0.07
N CYS A 142 -12.41 -19.07 1.22
CA CYS A 142 -13.45 -19.69 2.04
C CYS A 142 -13.87 -21.09 1.56
N ASP A 143 -13.07 -21.72 0.70
CA ASP A 143 -13.21 -23.10 0.25
C ASP A 143 -12.16 -24.00 0.92
N GLU A 144 -11.97 -25.22 0.44
CA GLU A 144 -10.95 -26.14 0.97
C GLU A 144 -9.53 -25.88 0.44
N TYR A 145 -9.36 -24.91 -0.48
CA TYR A 145 -8.13 -24.68 -1.23
C TYR A 145 -7.42 -23.40 -0.77
N ASP A 146 -7.10 -23.35 0.53
CA ASP A 146 -6.29 -22.27 1.09
C ASP A 146 -4.85 -22.31 0.55
N TRP A 147 -4.26 -21.13 0.43
CA TRP A 147 -2.86 -20.95 0.07
C TRP A 147 -2.08 -20.33 1.24
N PRO A 148 -0.87 -20.80 1.57
CA PRO A 148 -0.21 -21.98 1.03
C PRO A 148 -0.94 -23.28 1.42
N PRO A 149 -0.85 -24.34 0.60
CA PRO A 149 -1.54 -25.60 0.87
C PRO A 149 -1.09 -26.22 2.21
N GLY A 150 -2.06 -26.75 2.96
CA GLY A 150 -1.83 -27.42 4.24
C GLY A 150 -1.54 -26.50 5.42
N ARG A 151 -1.61 -25.17 5.24
CA ARG A 151 -1.59 -24.22 6.35
C ARG A 151 -2.99 -24.09 6.95
N SER A 152 -3.06 -24.07 8.28
CA SER A 152 -4.31 -23.91 9.02
C SER A 152 -4.60 -22.42 9.23
N ARG A 153 -5.87 -22.04 9.02
CA ARG A 153 -6.38 -20.68 9.36
C ARG A 153 -6.28 -20.41 10.85
N GLU A 154 -6.28 -21.47 11.66
CA GLU A 154 -6.22 -21.42 13.11
C GLU A 154 -4.85 -20.99 13.64
N GLU A 155 -3.81 -21.16 12.85
CA GLU A 155 -2.44 -20.84 13.23
C GLU A 155 -1.89 -19.58 12.55
N ALA A 156 -2.65 -18.97 11.64
CA ALA A 156 -2.20 -17.86 10.82
C ALA A 156 -2.00 -16.57 11.65
N ASP A 157 -0.94 -15.83 11.38
CA ASP A 157 -0.72 -14.47 11.89
C ASP A 157 -1.43 -13.43 11.01
N TYR A 158 -1.47 -13.73 9.71
CA TYR A 158 -2.13 -12.96 8.66
C TYR A 158 -3.09 -13.85 7.89
N ILE A 159 -4.32 -13.37 7.69
CA ILE A 159 -5.27 -14.03 6.81
C ILE A 159 -5.94 -13.04 5.84
N SER A 160 -5.93 -13.35 4.55
CA SER A 160 -6.65 -12.61 3.51
C SER A 160 -7.80 -13.47 2.99
N TYR A 161 -9.02 -12.98 3.18
CA TYR A 161 -10.24 -13.64 2.75
C TYR A 161 -10.76 -13.04 1.45
N TYR A 162 -10.98 -13.89 0.45
CA TYR A 162 -11.58 -13.55 -0.83
C TYR A 162 -12.97 -14.18 -0.92
N ILE A 163 -14.00 -13.39 -0.67
CA ILE A 163 -15.40 -13.82 -0.62
C ILE A 163 -16.09 -13.36 -1.91
N GLN A 164 -16.62 -14.31 -2.69
CA GLN A 164 -17.38 -14.03 -3.91
C GLN A 164 -16.67 -13.11 -4.93
N CYS A 165 -15.34 -13.16 -4.99
CA CYS A 165 -14.54 -12.38 -5.94
C CYS A 165 -14.59 -12.97 -7.35
N GLU A 166 -15.59 -12.57 -8.14
CA GLU A 166 -15.77 -12.97 -9.56
C GLU A 166 -14.64 -12.48 -10.47
N SER A 167 -13.89 -11.45 -10.04
CA SER A 167 -12.85 -10.78 -10.83
C SER A 167 -11.53 -11.56 -10.97
N PHE A 168 -11.37 -12.73 -10.32
CA PHE A 168 -10.24 -13.61 -10.61
C PHE A 168 -10.23 -14.14 -12.06
N GLY A 169 -11.33 -13.99 -12.80
CA GLY A 169 -11.40 -14.35 -14.21
C GLY A 169 -10.66 -13.41 -15.17
N SER A 170 -10.35 -12.17 -14.78
CA SER A 170 -9.67 -11.23 -15.68
C SER A 170 -8.18 -11.11 -15.33
N VAL A 171 -7.38 -11.97 -15.96
CA VAL A 171 -5.92 -11.95 -15.94
C VAL A 171 -5.32 -12.27 -14.57
N VAL A 172 -5.22 -13.58 -14.28
CA VAL A 172 -4.22 -14.05 -13.32
C VAL A 172 -2.88 -13.51 -13.79
N SER A 173 -2.33 -12.53 -13.06
CA SER A 173 -0.95 -12.10 -13.30
C SER A 173 -0.08 -13.35 -13.27
N LEU A 174 0.80 -13.53 -14.24
CA LEU A 174 1.75 -14.65 -14.24
C LEU A 174 2.61 -14.68 -12.97
N ASP A 175 2.65 -13.58 -12.23
CA ASP A 175 3.38 -13.39 -10.99
C ASP A 175 2.52 -13.49 -9.72
N ASP A 176 1.23 -13.86 -9.83
CA ASP A 176 0.37 -14.14 -8.67
C ASP A 176 0.48 -15.61 -8.23
N PRO A 177 1.13 -15.90 -7.10
CA PRO A 177 1.32 -17.27 -6.65
C PRO A 177 0.02 -17.98 -6.25
N VAL A 178 -1.03 -17.26 -5.85
CA VAL A 178 -2.33 -17.84 -5.49
C VAL A 178 -3.06 -18.27 -6.75
N GLY A 179 -3.09 -17.39 -7.76
CA GLY A 179 -3.65 -17.71 -9.07
C GLY A 179 -2.95 -18.88 -9.76
N LEU A 180 -1.61 -18.96 -9.71
CA LEU A 180 -0.86 -20.11 -10.23
C LEU A 180 -1.25 -21.43 -9.53
N TYR A 181 -1.29 -21.43 -8.19
CA TYR A 181 -1.70 -22.60 -7.41
C TYR A 181 -3.13 -23.05 -7.76
N ARG A 182 -4.07 -22.10 -7.88
CA ARG A 182 -5.46 -22.42 -8.25
C ARG A 182 -5.61 -22.92 -9.68
N GLY A 183 -4.80 -22.40 -10.60
CA GLY A 183 -4.71 -22.91 -11.97
C GLY A 183 -4.23 -24.36 -12.02
N ASP A 184 -3.24 -24.72 -11.21
CA ASP A 184 -2.67 -26.08 -11.18
C ASP A 184 -3.65 -27.14 -10.68
N ILE A 185 -4.56 -26.78 -9.77
CA ILE A 185 -5.60 -27.70 -9.26
C ILE A 185 -6.87 -27.71 -10.13
N GLU A 186 -6.83 -27.08 -11.31
CA GLU A 186 -7.96 -26.96 -12.25
C GLU A 186 -9.24 -26.46 -11.56
N TRP A 187 -9.10 -25.55 -10.59
CA TRP A 187 -10.24 -25.11 -9.80
C TRP A 187 -11.23 -24.30 -10.65
N VAL A 188 -12.48 -24.75 -10.66
CA VAL A 188 -13.57 -24.11 -11.39
C VAL A 188 -14.41 -23.28 -10.42
N TRP A 189 -14.53 -21.98 -10.70
CA TRP A 189 -15.38 -21.07 -9.94
C TRP A 189 -16.84 -21.57 -9.97
N ARG A 190 -17.45 -21.74 -8.79
CA ARG A 190 -18.88 -22.05 -8.66
C ARG A 190 -19.58 -20.86 -8.04
N SER A 191 -20.42 -20.15 -8.82
CA SER A 191 -21.16 -18.97 -8.33
C SER A 191 -22.10 -19.28 -7.18
N ASP A 192 -22.57 -20.53 -7.10
CA ASP A 192 -23.70 -20.88 -6.24
C ASP A 192 -23.28 -21.58 -4.94
N SER A 193 -22.03 -21.41 -4.46
CA SER A 193 -21.63 -22.09 -3.22
C SER A 193 -22.38 -21.50 -2.00
N PRO A 194 -23.21 -22.29 -1.29
CA PRO A 194 -23.91 -21.84 -0.10
C PRO A 194 -22.95 -21.60 1.10
N GLU A 195 -21.67 -21.95 0.98
CA GLU A 195 -20.68 -21.79 2.05
C GLU A 195 -20.39 -20.33 2.40
N TYR A 196 -20.63 -19.40 1.47
CA TYR A 196 -20.38 -17.98 1.70
C TYR A 196 -21.34 -17.35 2.73
N SER A 197 -22.55 -17.89 2.92
CA SER A 197 -23.50 -17.35 3.90
C SER A 197 -23.07 -17.60 5.35
N ASN A 198 -22.17 -18.56 5.60
CA ASN A 198 -21.71 -18.93 6.94
C ASN A 198 -20.28 -18.47 7.25
N PHE A 199 -19.60 -17.83 6.31
CA PHE A 199 -18.19 -17.44 6.45
C PHE A 199 -17.92 -16.75 7.80
N TYR A 200 -18.77 -15.80 8.17
CA TYR A 200 -18.56 -14.97 9.35
C TYR A 200 -18.84 -15.68 10.68
N GLN A 201 -19.55 -16.80 10.67
CA GLN A 201 -19.81 -17.60 11.88
C GLN A 201 -18.62 -18.51 12.24
N SER A 202 -17.86 -18.96 11.24
CA SER A 202 -16.82 -19.97 11.43
C SER A 202 -15.41 -19.50 11.10
N ALA A 203 -15.24 -18.43 10.33
CA ALA A 203 -13.92 -17.99 9.91
C ALA A 203 -13.13 -17.36 11.07
N PRO A 204 -11.95 -17.89 11.41
CA PRO A 204 -11.12 -17.29 12.45
C PRO A 204 -10.60 -15.93 11.98
N LEU A 205 -10.85 -14.89 12.77
CA LEU A 205 -10.20 -13.59 12.62
C LEU A 205 -8.86 -13.60 13.35
N ARG A 206 -7.83 -13.07 12.70
CA ARG A 206 -6.46 -12.98 13.21
C ARG A 206 -6.02 -11.55 13.44
N ARG A 207 -4.87 -11.38 14.09
CA ARG A 207 -4.27 -10.07 14.38
C ARG A 207 -4.24 -9.17 13.14
N ILE A 208 -3.86 -9.75 12.00
CA ILE A 208 -3.94 -9.08 10.71
C ILE A 208 -4.94 -9.83 9.84
N THR A 209 -6.07 -9.18 9.54
CA THR A 209 -7.12 -9.76 8.72
C THR A 209 -7.45 -8.83 7.55
N ARG A 210 -7.49 -9.36 6.34
CA ARG A 210 -8.01 -8.67 5.16
C ARG A 210 -9.28 -9.38 4.68
N ILE A 211 -10.31 -8.61 4.36
CA ILE A 211 -11.58 -9.13 3.87
C ILE A 211 -11.89 -8.42 2.55
N THR A 212 -11.72 -9.15 1.47
CA THR A 212 -12.09 -8.74 0.13
C THR A 212 -13.41 -9.44 -0.22
N THR A 213 -14.50 -8.69 -0.27
CA THR A 213 -15.83 -9.23 -0.62
C THR A 213 -16.46 -8.47 -1.77
N HIS A 214 -17.23 -9.20 -2.59
CA HIS A 214 -18.21 -8.63 -3.48
C HIS A 214 -19.61 -9.06 -2.98
N ASN A 215 -20.35 -8.13 -2.38
CA ASN A 215 -21.80 -8.23 -2.13
C ASN A 215 -22.28 -9.09 -0.94
N THR A 216 -21.43 -9.51 0.01
CA THR A 216 -21.96 -10.21 1.20
C THR A 216 -22.43 -9.25 2.29
N GLU A 217 -23.73 -9.31 2.58
CA GLU A 217 -24.31 -8.75 3.81
C GLU A 217 -23.76 -9.49 5.03
N LEU A 218 -23.18 -8.74 5.96
CA LEU A 218 -22.55 -9.23 7.18
C LEU A 218 -23.54 -9.07 8.33
N LEU A 219 -24.16 -10.13 8.82
CA LEU A 219 -25.07 -9.99 9.96
C LEU A 219 -24.27 -9.81 11.27
N PRO A 220 -24.54 -8.77 12.10
CA PRO A 220 -23.82 -8.53 13.35
C PRO A 220 -23.85 -9.69 14.36
N SER A 221 -24.84 -10.58 14.26
CA SER A 221 -25.00 -11.75 15.12
C SER A 221 -23.90 -12.79 14.95
N ASP A 222 -23.19 -12.79 13.82
CA ASP A 222 -22.37 -13.91 13.38
C ASP A 222 -20.96 -13.93 14.01
N LEU A 223 -20.48 -12.83 14.57
CA LEU A 223 -19.07 -12.65 14.91
C LEU A 223 -18.77 -12.61 16.43
N THR A 224 -19.64 -13.21 17.24
CA THR A 224 -19.57 -13.16 18.72
C THR A 224 -18.57 -14.14 19.37
N GLN A 225 -18.02 -15.10 18.63
CA GLN A 225 -17.10 -16.11 19.19
C GLN A 225 -15.64 -15.88 18.76
N GLY A 226 -14.78 -15.51 19.72
CA GLY A 226 -13.33 -15.50 19.56
C GLY A 226 -12.65 -14.43 20.42
N SER A 227 -11.55 -14.79 21.08
CA SER A 227 -10.79 -13.93 22.02
C SER A 227 -9.72 -13.07 21.35
N GLU A 228 -9.50 -13.24 20.04
CA GLU A 228 -8.40 -12.55 19.35
C GLU A 228 -8.76 -11.13 18.92
N ASN A 229 -7.83 -10.22 19.20
CA ASN A 229 -7.90 -8.81 18.86
C ASN A 229 -7.43 -8.61 17.43
N VAL A 230 -8.32 -8.17 16.55
CA VAL A 230 -7.97 -7.74 15.19
C VAL A 230 -7.34 -6.36 15.27
N TRP A 231 -6.11 -6.21 14.78
CA TRP A 231 -5.36 -4.94 14.81
C TRP A 231 -5.41 -4.25 13.46
N TYR A 232 -5.45 -5.02 12.39
CA TYR A 232 -5.53 -4.56 11.03
C TYR A 232 -6.75 -5.16 10.34
N LEU A 233 -7.54 -4.29 9.68
CA LEU A 233 -8.68 -4.68 8.87
C LEU A 233 -8.64 -3.93 7.54
N SER A 234 -8.79 -4.65 6.44
CA SER A 234 -9.12 -4.07 5.14
C SER A 234 -10.43 -4.62 4.62
N ILE A 235 -11.28 -3.70 4.14
CA ILE A 235 -12.62 -3.97 3.63
C ILE A 235 -12.64 -3.53 2.15
N GLY A 236 -12.95 -4.46 1.24
CA GLY A 236 -13.08 -4.19 -0.20
C GLY A 236 -14.33 -3.38 -0.60
N TYR A 237 -14.43 -3.04 -1.89
CA TYR A 237 -15.37 -2.05 -2.47
C TYR A 237 -16.86 -2.22 -2.11
N ASN A 238 -17.32 -3.45 -1.91
CA ASN A 238 -18.70 -3.78 -1.53
C ASN A 238 -18.77 -4.43 -0.14
N GLY A 239 -17.79 -4.12 0.72
CA GLY A 239 -17.74 -4.67 2.05
C GLY A 239 -18.66 -3.92 3.01
N TYR A 240 -19.44 -4.68 3.75
CA TYR A 240 -20.45 -4.16 4.65
C TYR A 240 -19.85 -3.45 5.88
N LEU A 241 -19.88 -2.13 5.86
CA LEU A 241 -19.24 -1.29 6.88
C LEU A 241 -19.87 -1.41 8.27
N GLN A 242 -21.09 -1.93 8.42
CA GLN A 242 -21.67 -2.14 9.74
C GLN A 242 -20.92 -3.20 10.54
N CYS A 243 -20.08 -4.01 9.89
CA CYS A 243 -19.21 -4.94 10.61
C CYS A 243 -18.26 -4.21 11.57
N LEU A 244 -17.96 -2.92 11.36
CA LEU A 244 -17.14 -2.14 12.28
C LEU A 244 -17.76 -2.02 13.69
N ALA A 245 -19.07 -2.26 13.83
CA ALA A 245 -19.77 -2.33 15.12
C ALA A 245 -19.37 -3.54 15.99
N ILE A 246 -18.68 -4.52 15.40
CA ILE A 246 -18.39 -5.80 16.06
C ILE A 246 -17.36 -5.59 17.16
N ALA A 247 -17.66 -6.11 18.35
CA ALA A 247 -16.83 -5.92 19.55
C ALA A 247 -15.36 -6.36 19.36
N ARG A 248 -15.07 -7.31 18.47
CA ARG A 248 -13.71 -7.78 18.16
C ARG A 248 -12.83 -6.70 17.52
N PHE A 249 -13.43 -5.67 16.92
CA PHE A 249 -12.72 -4.52 16.35
C PHE A 249 -12.48 -3.38 17.34
N VAL A 250 -12.81 -3.57 18.63
CA VAL A 250 -12.49 -2.57 19.67
C VAL A 250 -10.99 -2.25 19.75
N ASN A 251 -10.15 -3.24 19.41
CA ASN A 251 -8.68 -3.13 19.40
C ASN A 251 -8.11 -2.88 18.00
N LEU A 252 -8.96 -2.53 17.04
CA LEU A 252 -8.53 -2.18 15.69
C LEU A 252 -7.66 -0.94 15.71
N ARG A 253 -6.47 -1.02 15.10
CA ARG A 253 -5.48 0.06 15.03
C ARG A 253 -5.38 0.64 13.63
N VAL A 254 -5.53 -0.19 12.61
CA VAL A 254 -5.41 0.21 11.20
C VAL A 254 -6.63 -0.29 10.45
N LEU A 255 -7.27 0.62 9.72
CA LEU A 255 -8.45 0.35 8.93
C LEU A 255 -8.27 0.91 7.53
N ARG A 256 -8.38 0.03 6.52
CA ARG A 256 -8.44 0.42 5.12
C ARG A 256 -9.79 0.07 4.53
N ILE A 257 -10.48 1.05 3.97
CA ILE A 257 -11.81 0.87 3.40
C ILE A 257 -11.74 1.27 1.94
N TYR A 258 -12.19 0.36 1.08
CA TYR A 258 -12.60 0.65 -0.27
C TYR A 258 -14.11 0.68 -0.28
N ALA A 259 -14.72 1.79 -0.65
CA ALA A 259 -16.18 1.87 -0.63
C ALA A 259 -16.70 2.91 -1.62
N LYS A 260 -18.02 2.91 -1.74
CA LYS A 260 -18.76 3.98 -2.38
C LYS A 260 -18.93 5.14 -1.43
N TYR A 261 -18.93 6.35 -1.98
CA TYR A 261 -19.20 7.56 -1.22
C TYR A 261 -20.44 8.26 -1.80
N PRO A 262 -21.40 8.72 -0.96
CA PRO A 262 -21.44 8.64 0.51
C PRO A 262 -21.59 7.24 1.10
N LEU A 263 -21.31 7.08 2.40
CA LEU A 263 -21.32 5.79 3.10
C LEU A 263 -22.75 5.42 3.56
N TYR A 264 -23.65 5.16 2.60
CA TYR A 264 -25.08 4.88 2.83
C TYR A 264 -25.36 3.66 3.71
N GLU A 265 -24.46 2.67 3.68
CA GLU A 265 -24.70 1.35 4.26
C GLU A 265 -24.58 1.31 5.79
N ILE A 266 -24.26 2.42 6.45
CA ILE A 266 -24.02 2.44 7.90
C ILE A 266 -25.28 2.86 8.65
N ASP A 267 -25.91 1.90 9.34
CA ASP A 267 -27.01 2.16 10.26
C ASP A 267 -26.62 3.30 11.23
N HIS A 268 -27.53 4.25 11.36
CA HIS A 268 -27.42 5.43 12.22
C HIS A 268 -27.26 5.07 13.71
N LYS A 269 -27.62 3.83 14.08
CA LYS A 269 -27.51 3.33 15.45
C LYS A 269 -26.15 2.76 15.80
N VAL A 270 -25.29 2.50 14.82
CA VAL A 270 -23.94 1.97 15.07
C VAL A 270 -23.06 3.11 15.57
N ASP A 271 -22.54 2.97 16.79
CA ASP A 271 -21.52 3.88 17.30
C ASP A 271 -20.26 3.75 16.44
N ARG A 272 -19.84 4.85 15.81
CA ARG A 272 -18.74 4.89 14.84
C ARG A 272 -17.42 5.18 15.52
N THR A 273 -17.28 4.72 16.75
CA THR A 273 -16.08 4.89 17.54
C THR A 273 -15.24 3.63 17.44
N LEU A 274 -14.02 3.80 16.95
CA LEU A 274 -12.98 2.78 17.02
C LEU A 274 -11.89 3.34 17.94
N PRO A 275 -11.97 3.06 19.26
CA PRO A 275 -11.24 3.82 20.28
C PRO A 275 -9.72 3.65 20.18
N ASN A 276 -9.26 2.58 19.53
CA ASN A 276 -7.85 2.29 19.34
C ASN A 276 -7.34 2.55 17.92
N LEU A 277 -8.19 3.06 17.02
CA LEU A 277 -7.81 3.29 15.64
C LEU A 277 -6.80 4.44 15.56
N CYS A 278 -5.62 4.14 15.02
CA CYS A 278 -4.53 5.09 14.82
C CYS A 278 -4.27 5.43 13.35
N CYS A 279 -4.65 4.54 12.41
CA CYS A 279 -4.52 4.78 10.98
C CYS A 279 -5.82 4.44 10.25
N LEU A 280 -6.31 5.39 9.45
CA LEU A 280 -7.48 5.22 8.61
C LEU A 280 -7.11 5.54 7.16
N MET A 281 -7.36 4.63 6.24
CA MET A 281 -7.16 4.79 4.80
C MET A 281 -8.49 4.59 4.09
N LEU A 282 -8.91 5.57 3.31
CA LEU A 282 -10.20 5.57 2.63
C LEU A 282 -9.95 5.71 1.13
N GLU A 283 -10.31 4.70 0.36
CA GLU A 283 -10.25 4.71 -1.11
C GLU A 283 -11.68 4.63 -1.65
N MET A 284 -12.19 5.79 -2.05
CA MET A 284 -13.60 6.00 -2.31
C MET A 284 -13.88 6.10 -3.81
N ARG A 285 -15.05 5.65 -4.22
CA ARG A 285 -15.64 6.03 -5.51
C ARG A 285 -16.88 6.86 -5.26
N LEU A 286 -16.93 8.05 -5.81
CA LEU A 286 -18.13 8.87 -5.76
C LEU A 286 -19.24 8.20 -6.60
N GLU A 287 -20.43 8.04 -6.05
CA GLU A 287 -21.61 7.68 -6.83
C GLU A 287 -22.25 8.92 -7.46
N ASP A 288 -22.91 8.71 -8.60
CA ASP A 288 -23.66 9.76 -9.32
C ASP A 288 -24.88 10.27 -8.54
N GLU A 289 -25.23 9.61 -7.44
CA GLU A 289 -26.34 10.02 -6.59
C GLU A 289 -26.01 11.29 -5.79
N PRO A 290 -26.98 12.20 -5.61
CA PRO A 290 -26.76 13.43 -4.87
C PRO A 290 -26.34 13.13 -3.43
N ILE A 291 -25.24 13.74 -2.99
CA ILE A 291 -24.72 13.59 -1.62
C ILE A 291 -25.82 14.03 -0.64
N PRO A 292 -26.38 13.11 0.18
CA PRO A 292 -27.38 13.48 1.15
C PRO A 292 -26.72 14.33 2.22
N SER A 293 -27.41 15.38 2.66
CA SER A 293 -26.95 16.23 3.78
C SER A 293 -27.00 15.54 5.15
N SER A 294 -27.17 14.21 5.19
CA SER A 294 -27.28 13.46 6.44
C SER A 294 -25.90 13.25 7.07
N ARG A 295 -25.74 13.67 8.32
CA ARG A 295 -24.52 13.40 9.13
C ARG A 295 -24.18 11.92 9.26
N ASN A 296 -25.15 11.04 9.01
CA ASN A 296 -24.97 9.61 9.13
C ASN A 296 -24.40 8.97 7.84
N THR A 297 -24.38 9.63 6.71
CA THR A 297 -23.72 9.07 5.51
C THR A 297 -22.35 9.70 5.27
N SER A 298 -22.01 10.68 6.10
CA SER A 298 -20.83 11.51 5.98
C SER A 298 -19.69 11.06 6.92
N LEU A 299 -18.45 11.26 6.49
CA LEU A 299 -17.23 11.02 7.26
C LEU A 299 -17.14 11.93 8.47
N SER A 300 -17.69 13.15 8.41
CA SER A 300 -17.82 14.04 9.58
C SER A 300 -18.70 13.47 10.69
N GLY A 301 -19.36 12.31 10.56
CA GLY A 301 -19.96 11.63 11.70
C GLY A 301 -18.94 10.86 12.57
N TRP A 302 -17.76 10.56 12.03
CA TRP A 302 -16.84 9.58 12.58
C TRP A 302 -15.92 10.19 13.64
N ARG A 303 -15.57 9.39 14.67
CA ARG A 303 -14.77 9.83 15.81
C ARG A 303 -13.76 8.77 16.23
N PHE A 304 -12.48 9.14 16.17
CA PHE A 304 -11.36 8.25 16.45
C PHE A 304 -10.37 8.92 17.41
N PRO A 305 -10.49 8.70 18.73
CA PRO A 305 -9.70 9.42 19.74
C PRO A 305 -8.18 9.26 19.61
N LYS A 306 -7.70 8.21 18.93
CA LYS A 306 -6.27 7.91 18.76
C LYS A 306 -5.79 8.06 17.32
N LEU A 307 -6.60 8.64 16.42
CA LEU A 307 -6.26 8.73 15.01
C LEU A 307 -5.07 9.66 14.78
N SER A 308 -3.96 9.07 14.36
CA SER A 308 -2.71 9.78 14.06
C SER A 308 -2.39 9.84 12.58
N MET A 309 -2.95 8.95 11.76
CA MET A 309 -2.64 8.86 10.34
C MET A 309 -3.94 8.74 9.55
N PHE A 310 -4.05 9.55 8.50
CA PHE A 310 -5.23 9.57 7.65
C PHE A 310 -4.85 9.65 6.18
N ASN A 311 -5.37 8.72 5.37
CA ASN A 311 -5.32 8.78 3.93
C ASN A 311 -6.76 8.82 3.39
N PHE A 312 -7.01 9.70 2.43
CA PHE A 312 -8.28 9.78 1.72
C PHE A 312 -8.03 9.99 0.24
N ASP A 313 -8.37 8.99 -0.56
CA ASP A 313 -8.39 9.08 -2.01
C ASP A 313 -9.82 8.87 -2.50
N ILE A 314 -10.20 9.61 -3.54
CA ILE A 314 -11.52 9.50 -4.15
C ILE A 314 -11.43 9.59 -5.66
N SER A 315 -12.06 8.63 -6.32
CA SER A 315 -12.28 8.62 -7.76
C SER A 315 -13.68 9.15 -8.07
N SER A 316 -13.77 10.08 -9.02
CA SER A 316 -15.01 10.69 -9.47
C SER A 316 -14.93 10.94 -10.97
N SER A 317 -15.99 10.60 -11.72
CA SER A 317 -16.08 10.92 -13.16
C SER A 317 -16.22 12.42 -13.41
N ASP A 318 -16.88 13.12 -12.48
CA ASP A 318 -17.29 14.52 -12.64
C ASP A 318 -16.33 15.49 -11.95
N GLY A 319 -15.27 14.96 -11.32
CA GLY A 319 -14.29 15.73 -10.56
C GLY A 319 -14.83 16.39 -9.29
N ILE A 320 -16.02 15.99 -8.83
CA ILE A 320 -16.63 16.51 -7.60
C ILE A 320 -15.97 15.85 -6.39
N CYS A 321 -15.60 16.66 -5.38
CA CYS A 321 -15.05 16.20 -4.11
C CYS A 321 -15.97 16.65 -2.95
N PRO A 322 -16.23 15.80 -1.94
CA PRO A 322 -17.01 16.16 -0.74
C PRO A 322 -16.19 17.01 0.25
N THR A 323 -15.63 18.12 -0.22
CA THR A 323 -14.65 18.95 0.49
C THR A 323 -15.09 19.32 1.90
N SER A 324 -16.33 19.81 2.07
CA SER A 324 -16.82 20.26 3.38
C SER A 324 -16.81 19.15 4.43
N ASP A 325 -17.12 17.93 4.03
CA ASP A 325 -17.18 16.79 4.92
C ASP A 325 -15.79 16.32 5.35
N ILE A 326 -14.84 16.28 4.40
CA ILE A 326 -13.43 15.98 4.65
C ILE A 326 -12.81 17.03 5.58
N VAL A 327 -13.07 18.32 5.32
CA VAL A 327 -12.58 19.43 6.14
C VAL A 327 -13.11 19.32 7.57
N GLU A 328 -14.41 19.07 7.76
CA GLU A 328 -14.99 18.89 9.11
C GLU A 328 -14.38 17.68 9.82
N PHE A 329 -14.18 16.57 9.12
CA PHE A 329 -13.54 15.38 9.67
C PHE A 329 -12.10 15.66 10.13
N LEU A 330 -11.30 16.32 9.30
CA LEU A 330 -9.90 16.67 9.59
C LEU A 330 -9.81 17.65 10.75
N GLN A 331 -10.64 18.70 10.77
CA GLN A 331 -10.66 19.67 11.86
C GLN A 331 -11.04 19.04 13.20
N ARG A 332 -11.90 18.01 13.20
CA ARG A 332 -12.25 17.29 14.43
C ARG A 332 -11.08 16.50 15.00
N HIS A 333 -10.20 15.99 14.14
CA HIS A 333 -9.04 15.18 14.53
C HIS A 333 -7.72 15.97 14.51
N ALA A 334 -7.78 17.30 14.40
CA ALA A 334 -6.59 18.15 14.32
C ALA A 334 -5.62 17.96 15.50
N SER A 335 -6.14 17.69 16.70
CA SER A 335 -5.32 17.48 17.90
C SER A 335 -4.69 16.09 18.01
N THR A 336 -4.92 15.18 17.07
CA THR A 336 -4.37 13.81 17.11
C THR A 336 -3.59 13.45 15.85
N LEU A 337 -3.98 14.03 14.70
CA LEU A 337 -3.36 13.76 13.41
C LEU A 337 -1.90 14.20 13.34
N GLN A 338 -1.08 13.30 12.84
CA GLN A 338 0.36 13.43 12.61
C GLN A 338 0.70 13.32 11.12
N GLU A 339 0.03 12.45 10.37
CA GLU A 339 0.23 12.30 8.94
C GLU A 339 -1.09 12.33 8.20
N ILE A 340 -1.16 13.14 7.15
CA ILE A 340 -2.35 13.33 6.33
C ILE A 340 -1.94 13.18 4.87
N ASP A 341 -2.68 12.38 4.13
CA ASP A 341 -2.52 12.18 2.69
C ASP A 341 -3.89 12.32 2.04
N ILE A 342 -4.04 13.33 1.18
CA ILE A 342 -5.29 13.61 0.48
C ILE A 342 -5.04 13.44 -1.01
N GLY A 343 -5.82 12.59 -1.65
CA GLY A 343 -5.75 12.35 -3.08
C GLY A 343 -5.90 13.64 -3.89
N PRO A 344 -5.29 13.69 -5.08
CA PRO A 344 -5.12 14.92 -5.85
C PRO A 344 -6.45 15.58 -6.21
N LEU A 345 -7.53 14.81 -6.36
CA LEU A 345 -8.85 15.36 -6.69
C LEU A 345 -9.40 16.28 -5.59
N CYS A 346 -9.07 15.99 -4.34
CA CYS A 346 -9.58 16.73 -3.18
C CYS A 346 -8.55 17.69 -2.56
N ALA A 347 -7.25 17.43 -2.77
CA ALA A 347 -6.16 18.12 -2.09
C ALA A 347 -6.32 19.65 -2.17
N GLY A 348 -6.45 20.22 -3.36
CA GLY A 348 -6.48 21.68 -3.53
C GLY A 348 -7.64 22.38 -2.81
N GLU A 349 -8.85 21.84 -2.89
CA GLU A 349 -10.01 22.43 -2.20
C GLU A 349 -9.93 22.22 -0.69
N VAL A 350 -9.57 21.01 -0.23
CA VAL A 350 -9.44 20.70 1.20
C VAL A 350 -8.38 21.61 1.86
N VAL A 351 -7.24 21.81 1.21
CA VAL A 351 -6.14 22.64 1.72
C VAL A 351 -6.56 24.09 1.94
N ARG A 352 -7.37 24.66 1.05
CA ARG A 352 -7.84 26.05 1.11
C ARG A 352 -8.76 26.32 2.30
N TYR A 353 -9.54 25.32 2.72
CA TYR A 353 -10.55 25.49 3.77
C TYR A 353 -10.12 24.98 5.15
N ILE A 354 -8.95 24.34 5.26
CA ILE A 354 -8.41 23.87 6.53
C ILE A 354 -7.59 24.95 7.23
N ASP A 355 -7.87 25.12 8.53
CA ASP A 355 -6.98 25.83 9.44
C ASP A 355 -5.91 24.89 9.98
N TRP A 356 -4.76 24.84 9.31
CA TRP A 356 -3.65 23.95 9.64
C TRP A 356 -2.97 24.32 10.96
N SER A 357 -3.18 25.54 11.48
CA SER A 357 -2.60 25.98 12.76
C SER A 357 -3.07 25.11 13.94
N ARG A 358 -4.25 24.50 13.80
CA ARG A 358 -4.87 23.62 14.81
C ARG A 358 -4.22 22.24 14.91
N PHE A 359 -3.37 21.85 13.96
CA PHE A 359 -2.80 20.51 13.88
C PHE A 359 -1.49 20.41 14.67
N SER A 360 -1.60 20.37 16.01
CA SER A 360 -0.46 20.44 16.96
C SER A 360 0.58 19.35 16.81
N TYR A 361 0.22 18.21 16.20
CA TYR A 361 1.09 17.04 16.06
C TYR A 361 1.46 16.70 14.61
N LEU A 362 1.07 17.53 13.64
CA LEU A 362 1.34 17.29 12.23
C LEU A 362 2.85 17.20 11.96
N LYS A 363 3.26 16.07 11.36
CA LYS A 363 4.62 15.73 10.92
C LYS A 363 4.70 15.50 9.42
N GLY A 364 3.62 15.05 8.80
CA GLY A 364 3.58 14.70 7.38
C GLY A 364 2.31 15.18 6.70
N LEU A 365 2.47 15.82 5.55
CA LEU A 365 1.37 16.16 4.65
C LEU A 365 1.76 15.71 3.24
N VAL A 366 0.96 14.83 2.64
CA VAL A 366 1.23 14.18 1.36
C VAL A 366 0.18 14.60 0.34
N GLY A 367 0.59 14.65 -0.93
CA GLY A 367 -0.32 14.95 -2.05
C GLY A 367 -0.60 16.44 -2.23
N LEU A 368 0.29 17.33 -1.75
CA LEU A 368 0.09 18.77 -1.93
C LEU A 368 0.59 19.24 -3.28
N ASP A 369 -0.34 19.72 -4.11
CA ASP A 369 0.03 20.43 -5.32
C ASP A 369 0.81 21.71 -4.98
N LEU A 370 1.89 21.95 -5.73
CA LEU A 370 2.71 23.16 -5.59
C LEU A 370 1.88 24.46 -5.68
N ASP A 371 0.79 24.43 -6.45
CA ASP A 371 -0.10 25.56 -6.67
C ASP A 371 -0.92 25.93 -5.43
N THR A 372 -1.21 24.93 -4.59
CA THR A 372 -2.02 25.06 -3.37
C THR A 372 -1.14 25.17 -2.13
N LEU A 373 0.17 24.93 -2.27
CA LEU A 373 1.13 25.06 -1.18
C LEU A 373 1.07 26.41 -0.46
N PRO A 374 0.98 27.58 -1.14
CA PRO A 374 0.86 28.86 -0.44
C PRO A 374 -0.39 28.96 0.46
N ASP A 375 -1.49 28.32 0.04
CA ASP A 375 -2.74 28.29 0.81
C ASP A 375 -2.53 27.49 2.10
N ALA A 376 -1.89 26.32 2.02
CA ALA A 376 -1.51 25.53 3.19
C ALA A 376 -0.56 26.29 4.13
N LEU A 377 0.49 26.90 3.55
CA LEU A 377 1.54 27.59 4.30
C LEU A 377 1.02 28.80 5.07
N THR A 378 -0.07 29.44 4.62
CA THR A 378 -0.66 30.59 5.30
C THR A 378 -1.04 30.27 6.75
N SER A 379 -1.59 29.10 7.05
CA SER A 379 -1.93 28.70 8.42
C SER A 379 -0.87 27.78 9.07
N ILE A 380 -0.13 26.98 8.28
CA ILE A 380 0.98 26.16 8.77
C ILE A 380 2.09 27.03 9.36
N SER A 381 2.52 28.08 8.64
CA SER A 381 3.63 28.94 9.08
C SER A 381 3.36 29.60 10.42
N HIS A 382 2.15 30.13 10.63
CA HIS A 382 1.73 30.66 11.93
C HIS A 382 1.82 29.61 13.05
N GLY A 383 1.35 28.39 12.78
CA GLY A 383 1.40 27.28 13.74
C GLY A 383 2.83 26.84 14.07
N ILE A 384 3.71 26.77 13.06
CA ILE A 384 5.14 26.44 13.22
C ILE A 384 5.83 27.52 14.04
N LEU A 385 5.77 28.79 13.61
CA LEU A 385 6.48 29.89 14.27
C LEU A 385 6.03 30.08 15.73
N ALA A 386 4.74 29.91 16.02
CA ALA A 386 4.22 29.93 17.38
C ALA A 386 4.80 28.81 18.26
N ARG A 387 5.03 27.61 17.70
CA ARG A 387 5.63 26.48 18.44
C ARG A 387 7.11 26.66 18.68
N TYR A 388 7.86 27.20 17.71
CA TYR A 388 9.31 27.35 17.85
C TYR A 388 9.71 28.38 18.91
N SER A 389 8.92 29.44 19.10
CA SER A 389 9.04 30.36 20.25
C SER A 389 9.01 29.65 21.62
N ILE A 390 8.38 28.48 21.69
CA ILE A 390 8.25 27.66 22.91
C ILE A 390 9.23 26.47 22.88
N ALA A 391 9.46 25.85 21.71
CA ALA A 391 10.22 24.62 21.54
C ALA A 391 11.74 24.79 21.65
N GLU A 392 12.28 26.01 21.48
CA GLU A 392 13.68 26.32 21.81
C GLU A 392 14.03 25.95 23.27
N ILE A 393 13.03 25.83 24.15
CA ILE A 393 13.20 25.43 25.55
C ILE A 393 13.27 23.90 25.72
N LEU A 394 12.75 23.11 24.76
CA LEU A 394 12.50 21.67 24.94
C LEU A 394 13.31 20.75 24.00
N LEU A 395 14.17 21.27 23.10
CA LEU A 395 15.08 20.47 22.25
C LEU A 395 14.40 19.43 21.32
N ILE A 396 13.08 19.51 21.16
CA ILE A 396 12.30 18.60 20.31
C ILE A 396 11.79 19.40 19.10
N CYS A 397 12.63 19.51 18.06
CA CYS A 397 12.21 20.08 16.78
C CYS A 397 11.69 18.96 15.88
N TRP A 398 10.37 18.79 15.79
CA TRP A 398 9.77 17.92 14.79
C TRP A 398 9.68 18.71 13.49
N GLY A 399 10.41 18.29 12.46
CA GLY A 399 10.29 18.86 11.12
C GLY A 399 9.00 18.41 10.47
N LEU A 400 8.26 19.33 9.86
CA LEU A 400 7.13 19.01 9.01
C LEU A 400 7.65 18.55 7.65
N THR A 401 7.25 17.37 7.19
CA THR A 401 7.52 16.90 5.83
C THR A 401 6.29 17.17 4.97
N ILE A 402 6.48 17.89 3.87
CA ILE A 402 5.46 18.08 2.84
C ILE A 402 5.91 17.31 1.60
N GLU A 403 5.18 16.26 1.24
CA GLU A 403 5.38 15.58 -0.04
C GLU A 403 4.57 16.34 -1.11
N LEU A 404 5.30 16.98 -2.03
CA LEU A 404 4.75 17.82 -3.08
C LEU A 404 4.33 16.94 -4.26
N ASP A 405 3.06 17.05 -4.63
CA ASP A 405 2.56 16.48 -5.87
C ASP A 405 2.62 17.52 -7.00
N MET A 406 2.71 16.99 -8.22
CA MET A 406 2.50 17.71 -9.47
C MET A 406 3.48 18.85 -9.80
N ARG A 407 3.34 19.26 -11.06
CA ARG A 407 4.27 20.07 -11.82
C ARG A 407 3.55 21.35 -12.24
N PRO A 408 4.02 22.54 -11.82
CA PRO A 408 3.30 23.78 -12.05
C PRO A 408 3.18 24.07 -13.55
N ALA A 409 2.05 24.64 -13.97
CA ALA A 409 1.96 25.16 -15.32
C ALA A 409 3.01 26.28 -15.52
N ALA A 410 3.64 26.36 -16.70
CA ALA A 410 4.73 27.30 -16.93
C ALA A 410 4.31 28.78 -16.71
N ASN A 411 3.03 29.09 -16.91
CA ASN A 411 2.47 30.44 -16.79
C ASN A 411 2.24 30.91 -15.34
N ILE A 412 2.31 30.04 -14.34
CA ILE A 412 2.06 30.41 -12.92
C ILE A 412 3.32 30.55 -12.08
N VAL A 413 4.50 30.23 -12.63
CA VAL A 413 5.79 30.24 -11.89
C VAL A 413 6.05 31.56 -11.17
N VAL A 414 5.90 32.70 -11.86
CA VAL A 414 6.17 34.04 -11.27
C VAL A 414 5.24 34.30 -10.09
N TYR A 415 3.95 34.05 -10.29
CA TYR A 415 2.92 34.21 -9.26
C TYR A 415 3.16 33.30 -8.05
N LEU A 416 3.52 32.03 -8.27
CA LEU A 416 3.83 31.10 -7.19
C LEU A 416 5.05 31.52 -6.39
N VAL A 417 6.11 31.98 -7.06
CA VAL A 417 7.33 32.46 -6.39
C VAL A 417 6.99 33.64 -5.47
N GLU A 418 6.28 34.65 -5.97
CA GLU A 418 5.87 35.82 -5.16
C GLU A 418 5.05 35.41 -3.93
N ARG A 419 4.16 34.43 -4.06
CA ARG A 419 3.35 33.93 -2.94
C ARG A 419 4.16 33.11 -1.93
N LEU A 420 5.16 32.37 -2.39
CA LEU A 420 5.98 31.50 -1.55
C LEU A 420 7.08 32.28 -0.82
N GLU A 421 7.61 33.35 -1.40
CA GLU A 421 8.67 34.18 -0.81
C GLU A 421 8.31 34.71 0.59
N VAL A 422 7.02 34.98 0.85
CA VAL A 422 6.52 35.44 2.15
C VAL A 422 6.75 34.41 3.27
N PHE A 423 6.89 33.13 2.93
CA PHE A 423 7.06 32.03 3.88
C PHE A 423 8.51 31.57 4.04
N HIS A 424 9.49 32.32 3.52
CA HIS A 424 10.90 31.90 3.50
C HIS A 424 11.46 31.50 4.88
N GLU A 425 11.07 32.20 5.94
CA GLU A 425 11.49 31.88 7.30
C GLU A 425 11.00 30.49 7.76
N ALA A 426 9.77 30.13 7.39
CA ALA A 426 9.16 28.85 7.75
C ALA A 426 9.82 27.66 7.04
N PHE A 427 10.45 27.87 5.87
CA PHE A 427 11.09 26.79 5.11
C PHE A 427 12.23 26.10 5.86
N SER A 428 12.88 26.79 6.81
CA SER A 428 13.91 26.19 7.66
C SER A 428 13.38 25.06 8.56
N HIS A 429 12.06 24.97 8.74
CA HIS A 429 11.38 23.98 9.58
C HIS A 429 10.53 22.98 8.76
N ILE A 430 10.52 23.11 7.44
CA ILE A 430 9.73 22.28 6.53
C ILE A 430 10.67 21.57 5.56
N THR A 431 10.57 20.24 5.51
CA THR A 431 11.21 19.44 4.48
C THR A 431 10.23 19.23 3.33
N PHE A 432 10.54 19.78 2.17
CA PHE A 432 9.77 19.51 0.96
C PHE A 432 10.34 18.28 0.26
N ARG A 433 9.51 17.28 0.02
CA ARG A 433 9.90 16.00 -0.57
C ARG A 433 9.16 15.78 -1.87
N LEU A 434 9.83 15.22 -2.88
CA LEU A 434 9.16 14.71 -4.08
C LEU A 434 8.83 13.22 -3.98
N PRO A 435 7.72 12.75 -4.58
CA PRO A 435 7.32 11.34 -4.55
C PRO A 435 8.26 10.42 -5.38
N TRP A 436 9.06 11.01 -6.27
CA TRP A 436 9.92 10.35 -7.26
C TRP A 436 11.41 10.67 -7.05
N PHE A 437 12.26 10.10 -7.90
CA PHE A 437 13.72 10.22 -7.87
C PHE A 437 14.21 11.06 -9.06
N TRP A 438 15.21 11.93 -8.86
CA TRP A 438 15.77 12.73 -9.95
C TRP A 438 16.33 11.86 -11.09
N ALA A 439 16.99 10.75 -10.75
CA ALA A 439 17.58 9.84 -11.72
C ALA A 439 16.53 9.10 -12.56
N THR A 440 15.36 8.80 -11.97
CA THR A 440 14.25 8.17 -12.69
C THR A 440 13.66 9.15 -13.69
N GLU A 441 13.43 10.41 -13.30
CA GLU A 441 12.89 11.41 -14.24
C GLU A 441 13.88 11.77 -15.35
N LEU A 442 15.18 11.80 -15.08
CA LEU A 442 16.18 11.92 -16.14
C LEU A 442 16.04 10.81 -17.18
N ARG A 443 15.86 9.57 -16.72
CA ARG A 443 15.65 8.43 -17.61
C ARG A 443 14.34 8.55 -18.39
N ASN A 444 13.24 8.92 -17.72
CA ASN A 444 11.94 9.13 -18.35
C ASN A 444 12.01 10.21 -19.44
N ALA A 445 12.71 11.32 -19.16
CA ALA A 445 12.93 12.39 -20.13
C ALA A 445 13.72 11.90 -21.35
N GLN A 446 14.79 11.13 -21.12
CA GLN A 446 15.61 10.55 -22.19
C GLN A 446 14.81 9.58 -23.06
N GLU A 447 14.01 8.71 -22.44
CA GLU A 447 13.14 7.77 -23.14
C GLU A 447 12.07 8.48 -23.96
N LEU A 448 11.45 9.53 -23.40
CA LEU A 448 10.45 10.32 -24.12
C LEU A 448 11.04 11.02 -25.35
N VAL A 449 12.23 11.61 -25.23
CA VAL A 449 12.94 12.22 -26.37
C VAL A 449 13.31 11.18 -27.42
N TYR A 450 13.84 10.03 -26.99
CA TYR A 450 14.17 8.93 -27.88
C TYR A 450 12.94 8.45 -28.67
N ASN A 451 11.81 8.26 -27.99
CA ASN A 451 10.55 7.84 -28.61
C ASN A 451 10.00 8.91 -29.57
N CYS A 452 10.11 10.20 -29.25
CA CYS A 452 9.74 11.28 -30.17
C CYS A 452 10.58 11.27 -31.46
N HIS A 453 11.85 10.89 -31.37
CA HIS A 453 12.73 10.78 -32.54
C HIS A 453 12.47 9.53 -33.37
N GLU A 454 12.27 8.38 -32.74
CA GLU A 454 12.03 7.11 -33.44
C GLU A 454 10.62 7.03 -34.02
N TYR A 455 9.64 7.55 -33.30
CA TYR A 455 8.21 7.49 -33.62
C TYR A 455 7.58 8.88 -33.54
N PRO A 456 7.91 9.80 -34.48
CA PRO A 456 7.39 11.16 -34.41
C PRO A 456 5.86 11.17 -34.54
N SER A 457 5.20 11.59 -33.46
CA SER A 457 3.77 11.88 -33.42
C SER A 457 3.54 13.22 -32.74
N GLU A 458 2.42 13.87 -33.10
CA GLU A 458 1.97 15.11 -32.45
C GLU A 458 1.76 14.87 -30.96
N GLU A 459 1.12 13.76 -30.59
CA GLU A 459 0.87 13.37 -29.19
C GLU A 459 2.16 13.25 -28.36
N LEU A 460 3.20 12.61 -28.90
CA LEU A 460 4.49 12.48 -28.19
C LEU A 460 5.22 13.81 -28.09
N THR A 461 5.13 14.63 -29.15
CA THR A 461 5.72 15.98 -29.16
C THR A 461 5.06 16.87 -28.10
N ASP A 462 3.73 16.86 -28.03
CA ASP A 462 2.96 17.62 -27.04
C ASP A 462 3.24 17.12 -25.62
N ALA A 463 3.32 15.79 -25.42
CA ALA A 463 3.69 15.21 -24.14
C ALA A 463 5.09 15.66 -23.69
N LEU A 464 6.07 15.69 -24.60
CA LEU A 464 7.43 16.17 -24.32
C LEU A 464 7.45 17.68 -24.00
N ILE A 465 6.71 18.51 -24.74
CA ILE A 465 6.60 19.94 -24.47
C ILE A 465 5.96 20.18 -23.09
N SER A 466 4.87 19.48 -22.78
CA SER A 466 4.19 19.57 -21.48
C SER A 466 5.13 19.17 -20.36
N TYR A 467 5.75 17.99 -20.47
CA TYR A 467 6.70 17.46 -19.49
C TYR A 467 7.87 18.42 -19.26
N ARG A 468 8.46 18.97 -20.33
CA ARG A 468 9.55 19.94 -20.26
C ARG A 468 9.11 21.22 -19.56
N GLY A 469 7.97 21.80 -19.94
CA GLY A 469 7.45 23.04 -19.36
C GLY A 469 7.16 22.89 -17.87
N GLU A 470 6.50 21.79 -17.50
CA GLU A 470 6.17 21.40 -16.14
C GLU A 470 7.41 21.24 -15.24
N MET A 471 8.42 20.50 -15.71
CA MET A 471 9.64 20.23 -14.95
C MET A 471 10.52 21.46 -14.81
N LEU A 472 10.70 22.24 -15.88
CA LEU A 472 11.43 23.51 -15.81
C LEU A 472 10.69 24.53 -14.92
N GLY A 473 9.36 24.51 -14.95
CA GLY A 473 8.52 25.31 -14.05
C GLY A 473 8.76 24.96 -12.58
N LEU A 474 8.77 23.66 -12.24
CA LEU A 474 9.10 23.18 -10.89
C LEU A 474 10.47 23.69 -10.44
N PHE A 475 11.52 23.46 -11.23
CA PHE A 475 12.87 23.90 -10.88
C PHE A 475 12.96 25.41 -10.73
N ALA A 476 12.29 26.18 -11.58
CA ALA A 476 12.26 27.63 -11.48
C ALA A 476 11.59 28.10 -10.17
N VAL A 477 10.50 27.46 -9.73
CA VAL A 477 9.89 27.76 -8.43
C VAL A 477 10.83 27.39 -7.29
N VAL A 478 11.40 26.18 -7.32
CA VAL A 478 12.31 25.70 -6.28
C VAL A 478 13.53 26.61 -6.11
N GLU A 479 14.15 27.02 -7.21
CA GLU A 479 15.32 27.89 -7.19
C GLU A 479 14.96 29.31 -6.73
N ARG A 480 13.93 29.92 -7.32
CA ARG A 480 13.59 31.33 -7.08
C ARG A 480 12.97 31.54 -5.70
N ALA A 481 12.05 30.67 -5.27
CA ALA A 481 11.46 30.71 -3.94
C ALA A 481 12.39 30.09 -2.87
N ARG A 482 13.54 29.52 -3.27
CA ARG A 482 14.52 28.87 -2.38
C ARG A 482 13.91 27.75 -1.53
N LEU A 483 13.08 26.91 -2.15
CA LEU A 483 12.46 25.78 -1.47
C LEU A 483 13.52 24.69 -1.21
N PRO A 484 13.68 24.20 0.04
CA PRO A 484 14.57 23.09 0.34
C PRO A 484 13.92 21.76 -0.09
N VAL A 485 13.88 21.51 -1.40
CA VAL A 485 13.32 20.29 -1.99
C VAL A 485 14.35 19.18 -2.05
N VAL A 486 13.95 18.00 -1.58
CA VAL A 486 14.68 16.74 -1.74
C VAL A 486 13.83 15.72 -2.50
N ASP A 487 14.48 14.84 -3.26
CA ASP A 487 13.80 13.69 -3.85
C ASP A 487 13.56 12.58 -2.82
N ARG A 488 13.02 11.44 -3.29
CA ARG A 488 12.73 10.30 -2.43
C ARG A 488 13.96 9.69 -1.74
N ASP A 489 15.17 9.88 -2.27
CA ASP A 489 16.45 9.44 -1.68
C ASP A 489 17.09 10.50 -0.77
N GLY A 490 16.46 11.67 -0.62
CA GLY A 490 17.01 12.79 0.14
C GLY A 490 18.01 13.63 -0.65
N LYS A 491 18.11 13.46 -1.98
CA LYS A 491 18.98 14.27 -2.84
C LYS A 491 18.33 15.60 -3.14
N THR A 492 19.06 16.69 -2.94
CA THR A 492 18.57 18.04 -3.17
C THR A 492 18.39 18.35 -4.66
N ALA A 493 17.63 19.40 -4.96
CA ALA A 493 17.53 19.98 -6.31
C ALA A 493 18.88 20.50 -6.89
N SER A 494 19.93 20.61 -6.06
CA SER A 494 21.30 20.96 -6.48
C SER A 494 22.22 19.76 -6.76
N SER A 495 21.71 18.53 -6.58
CA SER A 495 22.44 17.29 -6.86
C SER A 495 22.90 17.19 -8.32
N SER A 496 23.90 16.33 -8.58
CA SER A 496 24.37 16.04 -9.94
C SER A 496 23.25 15.57 -10.87
N GLU A 497 22.36 14.74 -10.35
CA GLU A 497 21.25 14.13 -11.07
C GLU A 497 20.19 15.17 -11.42
N ALA A 498 19.81 16.03 -10.47
CA ALA A 498 18.91 17.14 -10.75
C ALA A 498 19.51 18.11 -11.79
N ARG A 499 20.80 18.45 -11.69
CA ARG A 499 21.47 19.31 -12.68
C ARG A 499 21.55 18.67 -14.08
N ALA A 500 21.79 17.36 -14.15
CA ALA A 500 21.78 16.62 -15.41
C ALA A 500 20.38 16.64 -16.06
N LEU A 501 19.32 16.45 -15.26
CA LEU A 501 17.94 16.57 -15.71
C LEU A 501 17.62 17.98 -16.23
N ILE A 502 17.96 19.03 -15.48
CA ILE A 502 17.75 20.43 -15.92
C ILE A 502 18.48 20.69 -17.24
N SER A 503 19.75 20.30 -17.34
CA SER A 503 20.55 20.50 -18.56
C SER A 503 19.96 19.77 -19.76
N PHE A 504 19.47 18.54 -19.55
CA PHE A 504 18.84 17.74 -20.60
C PHE A 504 17.52 18.37 -21.07
N LEU A 505 16.72 18.89 -20.14
CA LEU A 505 15.47 19.57 -20.45
C LEU A 505 15.67 20.95 -21.07
N GLN A 506 16.87 21.54 -21.00
CA GLN A 506 17.19 22.84 -21.61
C GLN A 506 17.74 22.72 -23.04
N SER A 507 18.40 21.60 -23.38
CA SER A 507 18.74 21.29 -24.77
C SER A 507 17.51 21.10 -25.64
#